data_AF-A0A0V1PR20-F1
#
_entry.id   AF-A0A0V1PR20-F1
#
_cell.length_a   1.000
_cell.length_b   1.000
_cell.length_c   1.000
_cell.angle_alpha   90.00
_cell.angle_beta   90.00
_cell.angle_gamma   90.00
#
_symmetry.space_group_name_H-M   'P 1'
#
loop_
_entity.id
_entity.type
_entity.pdbx_description
1 polymer ?
#
loop_
_entity_poly.entity_id
_entity_poly.type
_entity_poly.pdbx_seq_one_letter_code
_entity_poly.pdbx_strand_id
1 'polypeptide(L)'
;MSASNASCIFCKIIKGEIPSFKLIETKFTYSFLDIQPTAEAHCLIIPKYHGAKLHNIPDEYLADILPVTKKLAKLLKLDENNTPDGEGYNVLQNNGRIAHQIVDHVHFHLIPKRDEATGLGVGWPAAETDFPKLEELHKKLQAQLNDEKL
;
A
#
# COMPACT_ATOMS: atom_id res chain seq x y z
N MET A 1 1.36 -22.40 -1.34
CA MET A 1 0.85 -22.58 0.04
C MET A 1 0.68 -21.18 0.60
N SER A 2 -0.54 -20.74 0.98
CA SER A 2 -0.70 -19.40 1.55
C SER A 2 -0.28 -19.41 3.01
N ALA A 3 0.67 -18.57 3.39
CA ALA A 3 0.85 -18.23 4.79
C ALA A 3 -0.45 -17.54 5.25
N SER A 4 -1.08 -18.05 6.31
CA SER A 4 -2.29 -17.49 6.92
C SER A 4 -2.11 -17.50 8.43
N ASN A 5 -2.52 -16.43 9.12
CA ASN A 5 -2.43 -16.32 10.57
C ASN A 5 -3.82 -16.21 11.19
N ALA A 6 -4.14 -17.10 12.13
CA ALA A 6 -5.46 -17.22 12.74
C ALA A 6 -5.89 -15.99 13.58
N SER A 7 -4.95 -15.20 14.10
CA SER A 7 -5.26 -13.98 14.85
C SER A 7 -5.34 -12.72 13.97
N CYS A 8 -4.92 -12.80 12.70
CA CYS A 8 -4.91 -11.66 11.79
C CYS A 8 -6.32 -11.35 11.26
N ILE A 9 -6.82 -10.14 11.53
CA ILE A 9 -8.15 -9.69 11.07
C ILE A 9 -8.31 -9.74 9.54
N PHE A 10 -7.26 -9.43 8.78
CA PHE A 10 -7.30 -9.47 7.31
C PHE A 10 -7.29 -10.91 6.77
N CYS A 11 -6.59 -11.83 7.44
CA CYS A 11 -6.71 -13.26 7.13
C CYS A 11 -8.13 -13.77 7.37
N LYS A 12 -8.79 -13.32 8.44
CA LYS A 12 -10.19 -13.66 8.72
C LYS A 12 -11.14 -13.08 7.68
N ILE A 13 -10.92 -11.84 7.24
CA ILE A 13 -11.67 -11.24 6.12
C ILE A 13 -11.50 -12.07 4.84
N ILE A 14 -10.26 -12.44 4.47
CA ILE A 14 -9.99 -13.27 3.28
C ILE A 14 -10.71 -14.62 3.34
N LYS A 15 -10.81 -15.23 4.53
CA LYS A 15 -11.52 -16.50 4.75
C LYS A 15 -13.05 -16.35 4.83
N GLY A 16 -13.57 -15.12 4.85
CA GLY A 16 -14.99 -14.85 5.05
C GLY A 16 -15.49 -15.04 6.49
N GLU A 17 -14.57 -15.16 7.46
CA GLU A 17 -14.91 -15.26 8.89
C GLU A 17 -15.34 -13.91 9.47
N ILE A 18 -14.87 -12.80 8.88
CA ILE A 18 -15.29 -11.43 9.17
C ILE A 18 -15.83 -10.82 7.87
N PRO A 19 -17.03 -10.19 7.88
CA PRO A 19 -17.57 -9.56 6.69
C PRO A 19 -16.75 -8.35 6.26
N SER A 20 -16.77 -8.06 4.96
CA SER A 20 -16.14 -6.87 4.38
C SER A 20 -16.97 -6.37 3.20
N PHE A 21 -16.86 -5.08 2.90
CA PHE A 21 -17.40 -4.51 1.67
C PHE A 21 -16.43 -4.80 0.52
N LYS A 22 -16.43 -6.05 0.06
CA LYS A 22 -15.53 -6.56 -0.99
C LYS A 22 -15.68 -5.77 -2.30
N LEU A 23 -14.55 -5.48 -2.94
CA LEU A 23 -14.47 -4.85 -4.26
C LEU A 23 -13.92 -5.84 -5.29
N ILE A 24 -12.60 -5.86 -5.50
CA ILE A 24 -11.94 -6.74 -6.47
C ILE A 24 -11.25 -7.88 -5.72
N GLU A 25 -11.38 -9.09 -6.25
CA GLU A 25 -10.70 -10.27 -5.75
C GLU A 25 -10.05 -11.04 -6.91
N THR A 26 -8.79 -11.41 -6.74
CA THR A 26 -8.03 -12.22 -7.70
C THR A 26 -7.52 -13.50 -7.03
N LYS A 27 -6.68 -14.25 -7.74
CA LYS A 27 -5.94 -15.38 -7.14
C LYS A 27 -5.02 -14.93 -6.00
N PHE A 28 -4.41 -13.74 -6.11
CA PHE A 28 -3.35 -13.28 -5.21
C PHE A 28 -3.78 -12.12 -4.31
N THR A 29 -4.79 -11.34 -4.70
CA THR A 29 -5.16 -10.08 -4.06
C THR A 29 -6.62 -10.09 -3.64
N TYR A 30 -6.94 -9.37 -2.57
CA TYR A 30 -8.29 -9.10 -2.10
C TYR A 30 -8.40 -7.60 -1.78
N SER A 31 -9.47 -6.93 -2.19
CA SER A 31 -9.71 -5.53 -1.86
C SER A 31 -11.12 -5.26 -1.34
N PHE A 32 -11.24 -4.23 -0.50
CA PHE A 32 -12.46 -3.87 0.20
C PHE A 32 -12.42 -2.42 0.68
N LEU A 33 -13.58 -1.84 0.98
CA LEU A 33 -13.64 -0.49 1.57
C LEU A 33 -13.08 -0.49 3.00
N ASP A 34 -12.35 0.58 3.34
CA ASP A 34 -11.94 0.81 4.73
C ASP A 34 -13.16 1.27 5.55
N ILE A 35 -13.34 0.69 6.73
CA ILE A 35 -14.43 1.04 7.67
C ILE A 35 -14.05 2.17 8.62
N GLN A 36 -12.77 2.56 8.66
CA GLN A 36 -12.26 3.75 9.34
C GLN A 36 -11.63 4.71 8.31
N PRO A 37 -12.40 5.17 7.30
CA PRO A 37 -11.85 5.86 6.15
C PRO A 37 -11.39 7.28 6.51
N THR A 38 -10.32 7.71 5.84
CA THR A 38 -9.85 9.12 5.84
C THR A 38 -10.45 9.96 4.71
N ALA A 39 -11.09 9.31 3.72
CA ALA A 39 -11.78 9.94 2.60
C ALA A 39 -12.91 9.03 2.09
N GLU A 40 -13.89 9.63 1.42
CA GLU A 40 -14.88 8.85 0.67
C GLU A 40 -14.19 7.90 -0.33
N ALA A 41 -14.67 6.65 -0.40
CA ALA A 41 -14.11 5.59 -1.23
C ALA A 41 -12.65 5.19 -0.92
N HIS A 42 -12.13 5.50 0.28
CA HIS A 42 -10.90 4.88 0.77
C HIS A 42 -11.06 3.35 0.77
N CYS A 43 -10.21 2.66 0.02
CA CYS A 43 -10.18 1.20 0.00
C CYS A 43 -8.79 0.63 0.31
N LEU A 44 -8.79 -0.61 0.79
CA LEU A 44 -7.61 -1.39 1.11
C LEU A 44 -7.40 -2.48 0.07
N ILE A 45 -6.15 -2.70 -0.33
CA ILE A 45 -5.71 -3.75 -1.25
C ILE A 45 -4.68 -4.61 -0.51
N ILE A 46 -4.99 -5.89 -0.31
CA ILE A 46 -4.16 -6.80 0.49
C ILE A 46 -3.77 -8.04 -0.33
N PRO A 47 -2.54 -8.57 -0.17
CA PRO A 47 -2.22 -9.90 -0.67
C PRO A 47 -2.97 -10.95 0.16
N LYS A 48 -3.38 -12.04 -0.47
CA LYS A 48 -3.93 -13.22 0.21
C LYS A 48 -2.85 -14.00 0.98
N TYR A 49 -1.58 -13.74 0.69
CA TYR A 49 -0.45 -14.22 1.48
C TYR A 49 -0.25 -13.34 2.72
N HIS A 50 -0.16 -13.95 3.89
CA HIS A 50 0.15 -13.23 5.12
C HIS A 50 1.63 -12.91 5.23
N GLY A 51 1.95 -11.62 5.22
CA GLY A 51 3.25 -11.09 5.66
C GLY A 51 3.03 -9.74 6.32
N ALA A 52 3.75 -9.48 7.42
CA ALA A 52 3.56 -8.26 8.19
C ALA A 52 4.10 -7.04 7.45
N LYS A 53 5.24 -7.16 6.76
CA LYS A 53 5.88 -6.08 6.01
C LYS A 53 6.06 -6.47 4.55
N LEU A 54 6.29 -5.47 3.70
CA LEU A 54 6.40 -5.63 2.24
C LEU A 54 7.39 -6.72 1.83
N HIS A 55 8.58 -6.73 2.44
CA HIS A 55 9.65 -7.71 2.19
C HIS A 55 9.34 -9.13 2.70
N ASN A 56 8.17 -9.38 3.29
CA ASN A 56 7.70 -10.73 3.65
C ASN A 56 6.75 -11.31 2.61
N ILE A 57 6.36 -10.54 1.59
CA ILE A 57 5.40 -10.94 0.58
C ILE A 57 6.14 -11.48 -0.65
N PRO A 58 5.79 -12.67 -1.17
CA PRO A 58 6.38 -13.18 -2.39
C PRO A 58 6.06 -12.30 -3.61
N ASP A 59 6.99 -12.27 -4.56
CA ASP A 59 6.92 -11.39 -5.73
C ASP A 59 5.64 -11.55 -6.56
N GLU A 60 5.13 -12.78 -6.72
CA GLU A 60 3.91 -13.01 -7.51
C GLU A 60 2.67 -12.37 -6.89
N TYR A 61 2.66 -12.18 -5.57
CA TYR A 61 1.59 -11.46 -4.87
C TYR A 61 1.76 -9.95 -5.06
N LEU A 62 2.99 -9.44 -4.96
CA LEU A 62 3.29 -8.02 -5.18
C LEU A 62 2.98 -7.58 -6.61
N ALA A 63 3.30 -8.42 -7.60
CA ALA A 63 3.06 -8.16 -9.01
C ALA A 63 1.57 -8.00 -9.35
N ASP A 64 0.67 -8.59 -8.56
CA ASP A 64 -0.78 -8.51 -8.78
C ASP A 64 -1.44 -7.29 -8.10
N ILE A 65 -0.84 -6.73 -7.04
CA ILE A 65 -1.42 -5.64 -6.24
C ILE A 65 -1.61 -4.34 -7.06
N LEU A 66 -0.59 -3.88 -7.79
CA LEU A 66 -0.67 -2.60 -8.51
C LEU A 66 -1.65 -2.65 -9.70
N PRO A 67 -1.71 -3.74 -10.50
CA PRO A 67 -2.77 -3.92 -11.48
C PRO A 67 -4.19 -3.85 -10.88
N VAL A 68 -4.40 -4.45 -9.70
CA VAL A 68 -5.69 -4.34 -8.97
C VAL A 68 -5.93 -2.91 -8.50
N THR A 69 -4.92 -2.25 -7.94
CA THR A 69 -5.00 -0.86 -7.47
C THR A 69 -5.37 0.09 -8.62
N LYS A 70 -4.74 -0.07 -9.80
CA LYS A 70 -5.10 0.68 -11.01
C LYS A 70 -6.56 0.43 -11.41
N LYS A 71 -7.03 -0.81 -11.42
CA LYS A 71 -8.44 -1.13 -11.73
C LYS A 71 -9.41 -0.47 -10.77
N LEU A 72 -9.06 -0.40 -9.47
CA LEU A 72 -9.86 0.31 -8.48
C LEU A 72 -9.88 1.81 -8.73
N ALA A 73 -8.74 2.44 -9.02
CA ALA A 73 -8.70 3.86 -9.35
C ALA A 73 -9.64 4.20 -10.53
N LYS A 74 -9.67 3.33 -11.55
CA LYS A 74 -10.63 3.45 -12.67
C LYS A 74 -12.08 3.25 -12.26
N LEU A 75 -12.35 2.23 -11.45
CA LEU A 75 -13.69 1.97 -10.93
C LEU A 75 -14.23 3.17 -10.14
N LEU A 76 -13.35 3.86 -9.42
CA LEU A 76 -13.63 5.08 -8.67
C LEU A 76 -13.59 6.36 -9.52
N LYS A 77 -13.44 6.24 -10.85
CA LYS A 77 -13.34 7.34 -11.82
C LYS A 77 -12.20 8.34 -11.58
N LEU A 78 -11.18 7.91 -10.84
CA LEU A 78 -10.00 8.74 -10.57
C LEU A 78 -9.09 8.89 -11.80
N ASP A 79 -9.33 8.11 -12.86
CA ASP A 79 -8.60 8.19 -14.14
C ASP A 79 -9.23 9.16 -15.14
N GLU A 80 -10.37 9.77 -14.82
CA GLU A 80 -11.00 10.80 -15.66
C GLU A 80 -10.20 12.13 -15.60
N ASN A 81 -9.52 12.42 -14.48
CA ASN A 81 -8.58 13.54 -14.37
C ASN A 81 -7.16 13.12 -14.78
N ASN A 82 -6.71 13.62 -15.93
CA ASN A 82 -5.34 13.40 -16.44
C ASN A 82 -4.47 14.66 -16.36
N THR A 83 -4.85 15.63 -15.53
CA THR A 83 -4.12 16.87 -15.28
C THR A 83 -3.54 16.86 -13.87
N PRO A 84 -2.49 17.66 -13.59
CA PRO A 84 -1.98 17.81 -12.22
C PRO A 84 -2.90 18.62 -11.30
N ASP A 85 -3.88 19.34 -11.86
CA ASP A 85 -4.81 20.17 -11.12
C ASP A 85 -6.09 19.39 -10.76
N GLY A 86 -6.81 19.82 -9.72
CA GLY A 86 -8.08 19.22 -9.29
C GLY A 86 -7.94 18.04 -8.33
N GLU A 87 -8.94 17.17 -8.28
CA GLU A 87 -8.93 16.00 -7.40
C GLU A 87 -7.84 15.00 -7.81
N GLY A 88 -7.16 14.43 -6.82
CA GLY A 88 -6.13 13.41 -6.99
C GLY A 88 -6.35 12.21 -6.08
N TYR A 89 -5.29 11.42 -5.86
CA TYR A 89 -5.31 10.29 -4.93
C TYR A 89 -3.91 9.90 -4.49
N ASN A 90 -3.81 9.22 -3.35
CA ASN A 90 -2.57 8.66 -2.83
C ASN A 90 -2.66 7.13 -2.82
N VAL A 91 -1.52 6.47 -3.07
CA VAL A 91 -1.31 5.06 -2.77
C VAL A 91 -0.27 4.99 -1.66
N LEU A 92 -0.63 4.39 -0.52
CA LEU A 92 0.22 4.35 0.68
C LEU A 92 0.33 2.91 1.20
N GLN A 93 1.52 2.51 1.65
CA GLN A 93 1.73 1.24 2.35
C GLN A 93 2.72 1.44 3.49
N ASN A 94 2.35 0.96 4.68
CA ASN A 94 3.08 1.22 5.93
C ASN A 94 3.81 -0.03 6.43
N ASN A 95 5.07 0.11 6.84
CA ASN A 95 5.90 -1.01 7.34
C ASN A 95 6.44 -0.74 8.76
N GLY A 96 5.74 -1.23 9.77
CA GLY A 96 6.07 -1.06 11.20
C GLY A 96 5.32 0.10 11.89
N ARG A 97 5.26 0.05 13.22
CA ARG A 97 4.46 0.98 14.05
C ARG A 97 4.88 2.44 13.90
N ILE A 98 6.19 2.71 13.86
CA ILE A 98 6.72 4.08 13.65
C ILE A 98 6.35 4.63 12.27
N ALA A 99 6.17 3.76 11.27
CA ALA A 99 5.68 4.09 9.94
C ALA A 99 4.15 4.00 9.84
N HIS A 100 3.43 4.08 10.97
CA HIS A 100 1.97 4.12 11.05
C HIS A 100 1.23 2.83 10.64
N GLN A 101 1.89 1.67 10.67
CA GLN A 101 1.22 0.39 10.45
C GLN A 101 0.57 -0.12 11.73
N ILE A 102 -0.75 -0.36 11.73
CA ILE A 102 -1.48 -0.92 12.88
C ILE A 102 -1.78 -2.41 12.72
N VAL A 103 -2.21 -2.84 11.53
CA VAL A 103 -2.51 -4.26 11.23
C VAL A 103 -1.28 -4.93 10.63
N ASP A 104 -0.81 -6.03 11.24
CA ASP A 104 0.39 -6.77 10.81
C ASP A 104 0.12 -7.73 9.63
N HIS A 105 -0.45 -7.18 8.57
CA HIS A 105 -0.66 -7.84 7.28
C HIS A 105 -0.58 -6.75 6.22
N VAL A 106 0.29 -6.88 5.21
CA VAL A 106 0.50 -5.84 4.19
C VAL A 106 -0.81 -5.37 3.59
N HIS A 107 -1.02 -4.06 3.57
CA HIS A 107 -2.19 -3.43 2.98
C HIS A 107 -1.77 -2.12 2.34
N PHE A 108 -2.18 -1.96 1.08
CA PHE A 108 -2.07 -0.70 0.37
C PHE A 108 -3.39 0.04 0.55
N HIS A 109 -3.29 1.30 0.90
CA HIS A 109 -4.40 2.24 0.89
C HIS A 109 -4.48 2.89 -0.49
N LEU A 110 -5.66 2.93 -1.08
CA LEU A 110 -6.00 3.84 -2.18
C LEU A 110 -6.95 4.90 -1.62
N ILE A 111 -6.46 6.13 -1.53
CA ILE A 111 -7.11 7.23 -0.81
C ILE A 111 -7.39 8.36 -1.78
N PRO A 112 -8.65 8.61 -2.17
CA PRO A 112 -9.01 9.81 -2.92
C PRO A 112 -8.64 11.08 -2.15
N LYS A 113 -8.18 12.11 -2.88
CA LYS A 113 -7.78 13.41 -2.34
C LYS A 113 -8.54 14.50 -3.10
N ARG A 114 -9.71 14.86 -2.57
CA ARG A 114 -10.62 15.82 -3.21
C ARG A 114 -10.40 17.26 -2.77
N ASP A 115 -9.96 17.42 -1.52
CA ASP A 115 -9.72 18.70 -0.88
C ASP A 115 -8.58 18.60 0.15
N GLU A 116 -8.22 19.71 0.77
CA GLU A 116 -7.15 19.74 1.77
C GLU A 116 -7.55 19.10 3.10
N ALA A 117 -8.84 19.11 3.45
CA ALA A 117 -9.35 18.68 4.76
C ALA A 117 -9.49 17.16 4.88
N THR A 118 -9.73 16.45 3.78
CA THR A 118 -9.95 15.00 3.71
C THR A 118 -8.83 14.29 2.96
N GLY A 119 -8.76 12.97 3.09
CA GLY A 119 -7.71 12.16 2.47
C GLY A 119 -6.39 12.17 3.24
N LEU A 120 -5.30 11.83 2.55
CA LEU A 120 -3.98 11.74 3.19
C LEU A 120 -3.38 13.14 3.39
N GLY A 121 -2.99 13.44 4.63
CA GLY A 121 -2.10 14.57 4.94
C GLY A 121 -0.65 14.13 4.83
N VAL A 122 0.15 14.86 4.04
CA VAL A 122 1.57 14.55 3.83
C VAL A 122 2.43 15.67 4.41
N GLY A 123 3.02 15.41 5.57
CA GLY A 123 4.11 16.25 6.10
C GLY A 123 5.40 15.94 5.35
N TRP A 124 6.02 16.95 4.73
CA TRP A 124 7.22 16.79 3.91
C TRP A 124 8.42 17.58 4.47
N PRO A 125 9.07 17.11 5.55
CA PRO A 125 10.19 17.80 6.18
C PRO A 125 11.50 17.57 5.39
N ALA A 126 11.58 18.14 4.19
CA ALA A 126 12.76 18.03 3.35
C ALA A 126 13.98 18.69 4.01
N ALA A 127 15.08 17.95 4.12
CA ALA A 127 16.37 18.48 4.54
C ALA A 127 17.11 19.13 3.36
N GLU A 128 18.07 20.00 3.66
CA GLU A 128 18.98 20.55 2.66
C GLU A 128 19.88 19.44 2.07
N THR A 129 20.19 19.58 0.78
CA THR A 129 20.99 18.59 0.04
C THR A 129 22.46 18.65 0.44
N ASP A 130 23.02 17.49 0.80
CA ASP A 130 24.45 17.30 1.06
C ASP A 130 25.02 16.28 0.05
N PHE A 131 25.59 16.79 -1.04
CA PHE A 131 26.10 15.95 -2.14
C PHE A 131 27.19 14.96 -1.69
N PRO A 132 28.23 15.36 -0.93
CA PRO A 132 29.22 14.41 -0.42
C PRO A 132 28.61 13.25 0.37
N LYS A 133 27.68 13.54 1.29
CA LYS A 133 26.99 12.47 2.05
C LYS A 133 26.15 11.56 1.15
N LEU A 134 25.47 12.13 0.15
CA LEU A 134 24.67 11.36 -0.80
C LEU A 134 25.55 10.44 -1.67
N GLU A 135 26.72 10.91 -2.12
CA GLU A 135 27.67 10.10 -2.88
C GLU A 135 28.23 8.93 -2.04
N GLU A 136 28.58 9.18 -0.78
CA GLU A 136 29.03 8.15 0.15
C GLU A 136 27.93 7.09 0.37
N LEU A 137 26.71 7.54 0.65
CA LEU A 137 25.56 6.66 0.82
C LEU A 137 25.31 5.82 -0.43
N HIS A 138 25.35 6.44 -1.61
CA HIS A 138 25.17 5.74 -2.88
C HIS A 138 26.21 4.62 -3.08
N LYS A 139 27.50 4.92 -2.86
CA LYS A 139 28.58 3.92 -2.98
C LYS A 139 28.36 2.74 -2.03
N LYS A 140 27.95 3.03 -0.79
CA LYS A 140 27.65 2.00 0.21
C LYS A 140 26.50 1.08 -0.24
N LEU A 141 25.40 1.66 -0.73
CA LEU A 141 24.24 0.88 -1.20
C LEU A 141 24.58 0.06 -2.44
N GLN A 142 25.38 0.60 -3.37
CA GLN A 142 25.85 -0.14 -4.54
C GLN A 142 26.73 -1.34 -4.17
N ALA A 143 27.60 -1.21 -3.17
CA ALA A 143 28.39 -2.34 -2.68
C ALA A 143 27.48 -3.46 -2.14
N GLN A 144 26.48 -3.10 -1.32
CA GLN A 144 25.52 -4.07 -0.78
C GLN A 144 24.71 -4.78 -1.87
N LEU A 145 24.28 -4.05 -2.90
CA LEU A 145 23.58 -4.64 -4.05
C LEU A 145 24.41 -5.66 -4.83
N ASN A 146 25.73 -5.49 -4.86
CA ASN A 146 26.63 -6.41 -5.56
C ASN A 146 27.01 -7.63 -4.70
N ASP A 147 26.95 -7.50 -3.37
CA ASP A 147 27.34 -8.53 -2.41
C ASP A 147 26.18 -9.48 -2.01
N GLU A 148 24.93 -9.01 -2.06
CA GLU A 148 23.75 -9.81 -1.68
C GLU A 148 22.85 -10.21 -2.87
N LYS A 149 22.34 -11.45 -2.80
CA LYS A 149 21.14 -11.89 -3.51
C LYS A 149 19.92 -11.37 -2.74
N LEU A 150 19.49 -10.14 -3.02
CA LEU A 150 18.16 -9.65 -2.64
C LEU A 150 17.06 -10.57 -3.18
#